data_AF-A0A1C5LWM1-F1
#
_entry.id   AF-A0A1C5LWM1-F1
#
_cell.length_a   1.000
_cell.length_b   1.000
_cell.length_c   1.000
_cell.angle_alpha   90.00
_cell.angle_beta   90.00
_cell.angle_gamma   90.00
#
_symmetry.space_group_name_H-M   'P 1'
#
loop_
_entity.id
_entity.type
_entity.pdbx_description
1 polymer ?
#
loop_
_entity_poly.entity_id
_entity_poly.type
_entity_poly.pdbx_seq_one_letter_code
_entity_poly.pdbx_strand_id
1 'polypeptide(L)'
;MLTVGRFSLTVMLFTLATCFGLGALIGKALGLNWKTSSLINAGTGICGGSAIAAIAPVIEADDMDIAYGMSATFLFDTVMIVVFPLLGRWLGLSDAAFGLWAGTAVNDTSSVVATGYAFSEAAGDFATMVKLTRTLAIIPAVLVFAAINLHLKKKESAQANGVKVSIRSIFPWFILAFLAMSLLTSLGLLPAGLVSGLKTISKFLMVAALAAIGLNTNFKSLCRSGAKPMLHGFIISTLVVLVAIGVEYMIGIAPYGTL
;
A
#
# COMPACT_ATOMS: atom_id res chain seq x y z
N MET A 1 4.11 22.56 9.05
CA MET A 1 4.75 21.24 8.90
C MET A 1 4.41 20.28 10.04
N LEU A 2 4.67 20.60 11.32
CA LEU A 2 4.33 19.73 12.46
C LEU A 2 2.82 19.48 12.63
N THR A 3 1.97 20.50 12.44
CA THR A 3 0.49 20.37 12.57
C THR A 3 -0.10 19.50 11.46
N VAL A 4 0.29 19.76 10.20
CA VAL A 4 -0.03 18.95 9.02
C VAL A 4 0.38 17.49 9.21
N GLY A 5 1.60 17.26 9.71
CA GLY A 5 2.10 15.92 10.00
C GLY A 5 1.24 15.18 11.02
N ARG A 6 0.76 15.87 12.07
CA ARG A 6 -0.11 15.28 13.09
C ARG A 6 -1.49 14.89 12.53
N PHE A 7 -2.07 15.73 11.68
CA PHE A 7 -3.36 15.44 11.06
C PHE A 7 -3.26 14.30 10.04
N SER A 8 -2.26 14.34 9.16
CA SER A 8 -1.96 13.26 8.22
C SER A 8 -1.71 11.93 8.94
N LEU A 9 -0.96 11.95 10.05
CA LEU A 9 -0.72 10.76 10.86
C LEU A 9 -2.01 10.21 11.47
N THR A 10 -2.92 11.09 11.93
CA THR A 10 -4.21 10.65 12.50
C THR A 10 -5.04 9.94 11.45
N VAL A 11 -5.27 10.55 10.29
CA VAL A 11 -6.01 9.92 9.16
C VAL A 11 -5.33 8.62 8.72
N MET A 12 -4.00 8.62 8.68
CA MET A 12 -3.19 7.45 8.34
C MET A 12 -3.39 6.30 9.32
N LEU A 13 -3.44 6.56 10.63
CA LEU A 13 -3.67 5.51 11.64
C LEU A 13 -5.03 4.85 11.45
N PHE A 14 -6.09 5.62 11.23
CA PHE A 14 -7.43 5.08 10.99
C PHE A 14 -7.52 4.29 9.68
N THR A 15 -6.91 4.79 8.60
CA THR A 15 -6.90 4.08 7.30
C THR A 15 -6.04 2.81 7.34
N LEU A 16 -4.89 2.82 8.03
CA LEU A 16 -4.07 1.62 8.25
C LEU A 16 -4.81 0.59 9.12
N ALA A 17 -5.44 1.03 10.20
CA ALA A 17 -6.26 0.17 11.05
C ALA A 17 -7.43 -0.45 10.27
N THR A 18 -8.02 0.30 9.34
CA THR A 18 -9.05 -0.18 8.42
C THR A 18 -8.49 -1.25 7.48
N CYS A 19 -7.38 -0.96 6.79
CA CYS A 19 -6.76 -1.91 5.87
C CYS A 19 -6.33 -3.21 6.55
N PHE A 20 -5.61 -3.14 7.67
CA PHE A 20 -5.07 -4.35 8.30
C PHE A 20 -6.05 -5.01 9.26
N GLY A 21 -6.91 -4.26 9.94
CA GLY A 21 -7.93 -4.78 10.83
C GLY A 21 -9.14 -5.30 10.06
N LEU A 22 -9.93 -4.39 9.47
CA LEU A 22 -11.13 -4.77 8.71
C LEU A 22 -10.76 -5.58 7.46
N GLY A 23 -9.66 -5.26 6.79
CA GLY A 23 -9.21 -6.05 5.64
C GLY A 23 -8.81 -7.47 5.96
N ALA A 24 -8.23 -7.76 7.12
CA ALA A 24 -7.99 -9.15 7.51
C ALA A 24 -9.31 -9.90 7.75
N LEU A 25 -10.30 -9.25 8.36
CA LEU A 25 -11.62 -9.84 8.61
C LEU A 25 -12.39 -10.09 7.31
N ILE A 26 -12.44 -9.11 6.41
CA ILE A 26 -13.11 -9.21 5.12
C ILE A 26 -12.42 -10.24 4.23
N GLY A 27 -11.08 -10.24 4.19
CA GLY A 27 -10.32 -11.23 3.44
C GLY A 27 -10.62 -12.66 3.90
N LYS A 28 -10.68 -12.86 5.23
CA LYS A 28 -11.07 -14.15 5.82
C LYS A 28 -12.51 -14.53 5.48
N ALA A 29 -13.46 -13.57 5.52
CA ALA A 29 -14.86 -13.80 5.17
C ALA A 29 -15.05 -14.18 3.69
N LEU A 30 -14.23 -13.60 2.79
CA LEU A 30 -14.22 -13.93 1.37
C LEU A 30 -13.50 -15.26 1.07
N GLY A 31 -12.83 -15.84 2.08
CA GLY A 31 -12.03 -17.06 1.95
C GLY A 31 -10.74 -16.85 1.18
N LEU A 32 -10.15 -15.66 1.25
CA LEU A 32 -8.82 -15.39 0.71
C LEU A 32 -7.75 -16.00 1.61
N ASN A 33 -6.65 -16.42 0.99
CA ASN A 33 -5.47 -16.80 1.75
C ASN A 33 -4.89 -15.55 2.46
N TRP A 34 -4.11 -15.77 3.52
CA TRP A 34 -3.59 -14.66 4.32
C TRP A 34 -2.59 -13.79 3.54
N LYS A 35 -1.87 -14.37 2.56
CA LYS A 35 -0.86 -13.67 1.76
C LYS A 35 -1.50 -12.71 0.76
N THR A 36 -2.43 -13.17 -0.08
CA THR A 36 -3.21 -12.34 -1.01
C THR A 36 -3.92 -11.21 -0.26
N SER A 37 -4.61 -11.52 0.85
CA SER A 37 -5.32 -10.52 1.64
C SER A 37 -4.34 -9.49 2.21
N SER A 38 -3.21 -9.93 2.76
CA SER A 38 -2.18 -9.03 3.30
C SER A 38 -1.56 -8.13 2.24
N LEU A 39 -1.28 -8.65 1.04
CA LEU A 39 -0.75 -7.85 -0.06
C LEU A 39 -1.75 -6.81 -0.56
N ILE A 40 -3.04 -7.17 -0.69
CA ILE A 40 -4.09 -6.19 -1.06
C ILE A 40 -4.24 -5.12 0.02
N ASN A 41 -4.26 -5.52 1.29
CA ASN A 41 -4.36 -4.59 2.42
C ASN A 41 -3.14 -3.65 2.48
N ALA A 42 -1.94 -4.17 2.24
CA ALA A 42 -0.71 -3.38 2.22
C ALA A 42 -0.62 -2.44 1.02
N GLY A 43 -1.01 -2.91 -0.18
CA GLY A 43 -1.10 -2.09 -1.38
C GLY A 43 -2.07 -0.92 -1.18
N THR A 44 -3.25 -1.20 -0.65
CA THR A 44 -4.27 -0.17 -0.38
C THR A 44 -3.88 0.76 0.76
N GLY A 45 -3.29 0.21 1.82
CA GLY A 45 -3.03 0.91 3.07
C GLY A 45 -1.71 1.66 3.17
N ILE A 46 -0.78 1.57 2.22
CA ILE A 46 0.55 2.20 2.37
C ILE A 46 0.95 3.03 1.15
N CYS A 47 1.39 2.39 0.07
CA CYS A 47 1.91 3.10 -1.11
C CYS A 47 1.77 2.27 -2.39
N GLY A 48 0.72 1.45 -2.47
CA GLY A 48 0.42 0.65 -3.65
C GLY A 48 1.49 -0.41 -3.93
N GLY A 49 2.02 -0.39 -5.16
CA GLY A 49 2.92 -1.43 -5.64
C GLY A 49 4.23 -1.53 -4.86
N SER A 50 4.72 -0.42 -4.30
CA SER A 50 5.96 -0.41 -3.51
C SER A 50 5.81 -1.19 -2.19
N ALA A 51 4.64 -1.12 -1.56
CA ALA A 51 4.34 -1.90 -0.35
C ALA A 51 4.23 -3.39 -0.66
N ILE A 52 3.55 -3.74 -1.76
CA ILE A 52 3.43 -5.12 -2.23
C ILE A 52 4.81 -5.70 -2.52
N ALA A 53 5.65 -4.98 -3.25
CA ALA A 53 7.01 -5.40 -3.59
C ALA A 53 7.91 -5.57 -2.36
N ALA A 54 7.74 -4.75 -1.33
CA ALA A 54 8.50 -4.86 -0.09
C ALA A 54 8.03 -6.04 0.79
N ILE A 55 6.73 -6.30 0.84
CA ILE A 55 6.14 -7.31 1.74
C ILE A 55 6.11 -8.71 1.11
N ALA A 56 5.91 -8.82 -0.20
CA ALA A 56 5.84 -10.10 -0.92
C ALA A 56 7.00 -11.06 -0.60
N PRO A 57 8.29 -10.66 -0.68
CA PRO A 57 9.40 -11.55 -0.32
C PRO A 57 9.45 -11.87 1.18
N VAL A 58 8.91 -11.01 2.05
CA VAL A 58 8.90 -11.18 3.51
C VAL A 58 7.92 -12.27 3.94
N ILE A 59 6.78 -12.36 3.26
CA ILE A 59 5.73 -13.36 3.52
C ILE A 59 5.82 -14.56 2.56
N GLU A 60 6.84 -14.57 1.70
CA GLU A 60 7.04 -15.58 0.64
C GLU A 60 5.77 -15.76 -0.20
N ALA A 61 5.21 -14.64 -0.67
CA ALA A 61 4.05 -14.64 -1.56
C ALA A 61 4.39 -15.27 -2.91
N ASP A 62 3.42 -15.99 -3.48
CA ASP A 62 3.56 -16.51 -4.83
C ASP A 62 3.23 -15.45 -5.89
N ASP A 63 3.55 -15.75 -7.14
CA ASP A 63 3.34 -14.84 -8.27
C ASP A 63 1.86 -14.45 -8.43
N MET A 64 0.93 -15.33 -8.07
CA MET A 64 -0.51 -15.08 -8.17
C MET A 64 -0.98 -14.12 -7.08
N ASP A 65 -0.51 -14.28 -5.84
CA ASP A 65 -0.76 -13.37 -4.73
C ASP A 65 -0.30 -11.95 -5.08
N ILE A 66 0.91 -11.83 -5.64
CA ILE A 66 1.49 -10.56 -6.08
C ILE A 66 0.66 -9.97 -7.22
N ALA A 67 0.34 -10.77 -8.24
CA ALA A 67 -0.46 -10.32 -9.37
C ALA A 67 -1.83 -9.81 -8.92
N TYR A 68 -2.55 -10.55 -8.08
CA TYR A 68 -3.85 -10.11 -7.56
C TYR A 68 -3.77 -8.83 -6.74
N GLY A 69 -2.75 -8.71 -5.86
CA GLY A 69 -2.52 -7.49 -5.08
C GLY A 69 -2.26 -6.28 -5.98
N MET A 70 -1.37 -6.44 -6.96
CA MET A 70 -0.97 -5.37 -7.89
C MET A 70 -2.14 -4.98 -8.81
N SER A 71 -2.83 -5.96 -9.39
CA SER A 71 -3.98 -5.71 -10.27
C SER A 71 -5.12 -5.02 -9.55
N ALA A 72 -5.46 -5.44 -8.32
CA ALA A 72 -6.50 -4.78 -7.53
C ALA A 72 -6.12 -3.31 -7.31
N THR A 73 -4.90 -3.07 -6.81
CA THR A 73 -4.39 -1.73 -6.50
C THR A 73 -4.47 -0.81 -7.72
N PHE A 74 -3.89 -1.21 -8.86
CA PHE A 74 -3.84 -0.36 -10.04
C PHE A 74 -5.19 -0.16 -10.73
N LEU A 75 -6.07 -1.17 -10.69
CA LEU A 75 -7.42 -1.04 -11.22
C LEU A 75 -8.21 0.03 -10.45
N PHE A 76 -8.15 0.00 -9.12
CA PHE A 76 -8.82 1.02 -8.31
C PHE A 76 -8.17 2.39 -8.43
N ASP A 77 -6.85 2.46 -8.48
CA ASP A 77 -6.14 3.72 -8.73
C ASP A 77 -6.59 4.39 -10.03
N THR A 78 -6.78 3.61 -11.10
CA THR A 78 -7.27 4.14 -12.39
C THR A 78 -8.65 4.78 -12.23
N VAL A 79 -9.53 4.14 -11.46
CA VAL A 79 -10.86 4.69 -11.14
C VAL A 79 -10.73 5.95 -10.29
N MET A 80 -9.86 5.94 -9.29
CA MET A 80 -9.66 7.07 -8.38
C MET A 80 -9.16 8.32 -9.09
N ILE A 81 -8.25 8.20 -10.06
CA ILE A 81 -7.73 9.34 -10.85
C ILE A 81 -8.88 10.15 -11.48
N VAL A 82 -9.94 9.49 -11.92
CA VAL A 82 -11.09 10.14 -12.54
C VAL A 82 -12.14 10.55 -11.50
N VAL A 83 -12.44 9.67 -10.55
CA VAL A 83 -13.57 9.85 -9.63
C VAL A 83 -13.25 10.86 -8.52
N PHE A 84 -12.03 10.84 -7.96
CA PHE A 84 -11.68 11.71 -6.83
C PHE A 84 -11.81 13.19 -7.14
N PRO A 85 -11.26 13.74 -8.25
CA PRO A 85 -11.35 15.18 -8.51
C PRO A 85 -12.81 15.64 -8.67
N LEU A 86 -13.66 14.79 -9.27
CA LEU A 86 -15.10 15.05 -9.41
C LEU A 86 -15.80 15.07 -8.05
N LEU A 87 -15.52 14.08 -7.19
CA LEU A 87 -16.07 14.02 -5.84
C LEU A 87 -15.58 15.18 -4.96
N GLY A 88 -14.30 15.53 -5.04
CA GLY A 88 -13.73 16.64 -4.29
C GLY A 88 -14.40 17.98 -4.64
N ARG A 89 -14.65 18.21 -5.94
CA ARG A 89 -15.36 19.42 -6.41
C ARG A 89 -16.82 19.41 -5.98
N TRP A 90 -17.48 18.26 -6.08
CA TRP A 90 -18.87 18.10 -5.63
C TRP A 90 -19.06 18.32 -4.13
N LEU A 91 -18.09 17.86 -3.33
CA LEU A 91 -18.05 18.07 -1.87
C LEU A 91 -17.57 19.49 -1.48
N GLY A 92 -17.14 20.32 -2.43
CA GLY A 92 -16.65 21.67 -2.17
C GLY A 92 -15.38 21.71 -1.32
N LEU A 93 -14.50 20.70 -1.45
CA LEU A 93 -13.27 20.63 -0.67
C LEU A 93 -12.28 21.73 -1.09
N SER A 94 -11.57 22.29 -0.12
CA SER A 94 -10.40 23.14 -0.38
C SER A 94 -9.22 22.31 -0.88
N ASP A 95 -8.21 22.98 -1.46
CA ASP A 95 -6.99 22.33 -1.94
C ASP A 95 -6.27 21.52 -0.85
N ALA A 96 -6.27 22.04 0.38
CA ALA A 96 -5.66 21.37 1.53
C ALA A 96 -6.45 20.12 1.96
N ALA A 97 -7.78 20.21 2.04
CA ALA A 97 -8.63 19.08 2.39
C ALA A 97 -8.58 17.99 1.30
N PHE A 98 -8.72 18.38 0.03
CA PHE A 98 -8.61 17.45 -1.09
C PHE A 98 -7.22 16.81 -1.14
N GLY A 99 -6.17 17.59 -0.96
CA GLY A 99 -4.80 17.07 -0.98
C GLY A 99 -4.54 16.07 0.15
N LEU A 100 -5.07 16.31 1.35
CA LEU A 100 -5.00 15.35 2.45
C LEU A 100 -5.73 14.05 2.11
N TRP A 101 -6.96 14.17 1.59
CA TRP A 101 -7.80 13.02 1.26
C TRP A 101 -7.22 12.19 0.13
N ALA A 102 -6.85 12.83 -0.99
CA ALA A 102 -6.20 12.16 -2.11
C ALA A 102 -4.86 11.53 -1.68
N GLY A 103 -4.05 12.28 -0.92
CA GLY A 103 -2.76 11.82 -0.41
C GLY A 103 -2.85 10.62 0.53
N THR A 104 -3.96 10.46 1.27
CA THR A 104 -4.18 9.34 2.20
C THR A 104 -4.91 8.15 1.57
N ALA A 105 -5.92 8.41 0.73
CA ALA A 105 -6.84 7.38 0.25
C ALA A 105 -6.49 6.78 -1.12
N VAL A 106 -5.85 7.53 -2.03
CA VAL A 106 -5.38 6.96 -3.30
C VAL A 106 -4.22 6.02 -3.04
N ASN A 107 -4.10 4.88 -3.73
CA ASN A 107 -3.24 3.80 -3.26
C ASN A 107 -1.79 4.04 -3.69
N ASP A 108 -1.55 4.30 -4.97
CA ASP A 108 -0.21 4.50 -5.54
C ASP A 108 0.21 5.98 -5.62
N THR A 109 1.52 6.21 -5.56
CA THR A 109 2.10 7.57 -5.59
C THR A 109 1.89 8.25 -6.94
N SER A 110 2.03 7.54 -8.06
CA SER A 110 1.81 8.13 -9.38
C SER A 110 0.35 8.52 -9.60
N SER A 111 -0.57 7.70 -9.06
CA SER A 111 -2.01 7.95 -9.07
C SER A 111 -2.39 9.13 -8.18
N VAL A 112 -1.76 9.29 -7.01
CA VAL A 112 -1.94 10.49 -6.16
C VAL A 112 -1.55 11.75 -6.91
N VAL A 113 -0.37 11.76 -7.53
CA VAL A 113 0.13 12.90 -8.30
C VAL A 113 -0.90 13.26 -9.38
N ALA A 114 -1.29 12.29 -10.21
CA ALA A 114 -2.28 12.52 -11.26
C ALA A 114 -3.62 13.04 -10.72
N THR A 115 -4.13 12.44 -9.65
CA THR A 115 -5.40 12.82 -9.00
C THR A 115 -5.34 14.23 -8.40
N GLY A 116 -4.26 14.54 -7.69
CA GLY A 116 -4.04 15.81 -7.00
C GLY A 116 -3.97 16.97 -7.97
N TYR A 117 -3.09 16.88 -8.97
CA TYR A 117 -2.94 17.92 -10.00
C TYR A 117 -4.16 18.04 -10.93
N ALA A 118 -4.96 16.99 -11.08
CA ALA A 118 -6.25 17.08 -11.79
C ALA A 118 -7.28 17.94 -11.02
N PHE A 119 -7.12 18.11 -9.72
CA PHE A 119 -7.94 18.99 -8.90
C PHE A 119 -7.40 20.43 -8.91
N SER A 120 -6.16 20.64 -8.46
CA SER A 120 -5.42 21.90 -8.49
C SER A 120 -3.92 21.69 -8.23
N GLU A 121 -3.08 22.68 -8.54
CA GLU A 121 -1.63 22.60 -8.32
C GLU A 121 -1.27 22.49 -6.84
N ALA A 122 -1.89 23.32 -5.99
CA ALA A 122 -1.67 23.30 -4.55
C ALA A 122 -2.13 21.98 -3.91
N ALA A 123 -3.23 21.39 -4.37
CA ALA A 123 -3.69 20.10 -3.88
C ALA A 123 -2.76 18.96 -4.32
N GLY A 124 -2.21 19.03 -5.54
CA GLY A 124 -1.22 18.09 -6.04
C GLY A 124 0.06 18.06 -5.22
N ASP A 125 0.64 19.24 -4.93
CA ASP A 125 1.83 19.38 -4.09
C ASP A 125 1.58 18.81 -2.68
N PHE A 126 0.44 19.17 -2.09
CA PHE A 126 0.09 18.72 -0.74
C PHE A 126 -0.19 17.21 -0.67
N ALA A 127 -0.93 16.66 -1.63
CA ALA A 127 -1.19 15.22 -1.71
C ALA A 127 0.08 14.41 -1.88
N THR A 128 1.00 14.91 -2.70
CA THR A 128 2.31 14.29 -2.91
C THR A 128 3.13 14.28 -1.62
N MET A 129 3.16 15.40 -0.89
CA MET A 129 3.82 15.48 0.42
C MET A 129 3.23 14.47 1.43
N VAL A 130 1.90 14.40 1.53
CA VAL A 130 1.19 13.46 2.41
C VAL A 130 1.54 12.01 2.07
N LYS A 131 1.52 11.65 0.77
CA LYS A 131 1.81 10.29 0.31
C LYS A 131 3.29 9.89 0.53
N LEU A 132 4.23 10.81 0.29
CA LEU A 132 5.65 10.56 0.57
C LEU A 132 5.90 10.32 2.06
N THR A 133 5.25 11.08 2.94
CA THR A 133 5.34 10.88 4.39
C THR A 133 4.87 9.47 4.80
N ARG A 134 3.81 8.97 4.17
CA ARG A 134 3.26 7.62 4.42
C ARG A 134 4.18 6.49 3.95
N THR A 135 5.09 6.75 3.02
CA THR A 135 6.07 5.75 2.54
C THR A 135 6.97 5.27 3.68
N LEU A 136 7.17 6.09 4.72
CA LEU A 136 7.89 5.70 5.93
C LEU A 136 7.22 4.54 6.69
N ALA A 137 5.89 4.35 6.52
CA ALA A 137 5.15 3.24 7.13
C ALA A 137 5.47 1.87 6.53
N ILE A 138 6.20 1.79 5.41
CA ILE A 138 6.68 0.52 4.85
C ILE A 138 7.61 -0.18 5.85
N ILE A 139 8.53 0.56 6.48
CA ILE A 139 9.50 0.01 7.44
C ILE A 139 8.81 -0.74 8.59
N PRO A 140 7.91 -0.11 9.38
CA PRO A 140 7.23 -0.83 10.46
C PRO A 140 6.32 -1.94 9.91
N ALA A 141 5.66 -1.76 8.76
CA ALA A 141 4.83 -2.82 8.17
C ALA A 141 5.65 -4.06 7.83
N VAL A 142 6.81 -3.89 7.17
CA VAL A 142 7.73 -4.99 6.84
C VAL A 142 8.18 -5.73 8.10
N LEU A 143 8.53 -5.01 9.17
CA LEU A 143 8.92 -5.63 10.44
C LEU A 143 7.78 -6.43 11.09
N VAL A 144 6.56 -5.90 11.06
CA VAL A 144 5.38 -6.60 11.58
C VAL A 144 5.08 -7.86 10.77
N PHE A 145 5.06 -7.76 9.44
CA PHE A 145 4.83 -8.92 8.57
C PHE A 145 5.92 -9.99 8.71
N ALA A 146 7.17 -9.57 8.92
CA ALA A 146 8.27 -10.49 9.22
C ALA A 146 8.03 -11.23 10.54
N ALA A 147 7.68 -10.51 11.60
CA ALA A 147 7.38 -11.12 12.90
C ALA A 147 6.21 -12.11 12.82
N ILE A 148 5.16 -11.77 12.06
CA ILE A 148 4.02 -12.67 11.79
C ILE A 148 4.48 -13.92 11.04
N ASN A 149 5.24 -13.77 9.95
CA ASN A 149 5.70 -14.90 9.14
C ASN A 149 6.63 -15.84 9.96
N LEU A 150 7.55 -15.27 10.75
CA LEU A 150 8.40 -16.03 11.68
C LEU A 150 7.57 -16.85 12.69
N HIS A 151 6.51 -16.25 13.24
CA HIS A 151 5.63 -16.91 14.20
C HIS A 151 4.84 -18.07 13.56
N LEU A 152 4.30 -17.85 12.35
CA LEU A 152 3.59 -18.88 11.59
C LEU A 152 4.49 -20.07 11.27
N LYS A 153 5.71 -19.82 10.75
CA LYS A 153 6.69 -20.89 10.46
C LYS A 153 7.12 -21.65 11.71
N LYS A 154 7.30 -20.96 12.85
CA LYS A 154 7.61 -21.61 14.13
C LYS A 154 6.49 -22.54 14.57
N LYS A 155 5.23 -22.15 14.37
CA LYS A 155 4.06 -22.97 14.71
C LYS A 155 3.97 -24.22 13.83
N GLU A 156 4.19 -24.10 12.52
CA GLU A 156 4.24 -25.23 11.59
C GLU A 156 5.37 -26.20 11.96
N SER A 157 6.56 -25.67 12.28
CA SER A 157 7.72 -26.47 12.68
C SER A 157 7.52 -27.19 14.03
N ALA A 158 6.80 -26.55 14.96
CA ALA A 158 6.45 -27.16 16.26
C ALA A 158 5.44 -28.30 16.10
N GLN A 159 4.58 -28.27 15.09
CA GLN A 159 3.66 -29.36 14.75
C GLN A 159 4.35 -30.51 13.99
N ALA A 160 5.48 -30.27 13.33
CA ALA A 160 6.18 -31.23 12.48
C ALA A 160 7.28 -32.08 13.18
N ASN A 161 7.16 -32.36 14.48
CA ASN A 161 8.10 -33.21 15.25
C ASN A 161 9.58 -32.74 15.29
N GLY A 162 9.85 -31.70 16.07
CA GLY A 162 11.14 -31.59 16.78
C GLY A 162 12.36 -31.11 16.00
N VAL A 163 12.24 -30.71 14.73
CA VAL A 163 13.37 -30.07 14.03
C VAL A 163 13.54 -28.65 14.58
N LYS A 164 14.66 -28.41 15.29
CA LYS A 164 15.11 -27.07 15.70
C LYS A 164 15.32 -26.22 14.45
N VAL A 165 14.29 -25.49 14.03
CA VAL A 165 14.46 -24.50 12.95
C VAL A 165 15.24 -23.32 13.54
N SER A 166 16.47 -23.15 13.06
CA SER A 166 17.34 -22.06 13.44
C SER A 166 16.69 -20.74 13.07
N ILE A 167 16.45 -19.85 14.04
CA ILE A 167 15.97 -18.47 13.81
C ILE A 167 16.80 -17.76 12.73
N ARG A 168 18.09 -18.11 12.59
CA ARG A 168 19.01 -17.55 11.59
C ARG A 168 18.70 -17.98 10.14
N SER A 169 18.03 -19.13 9.93
CA SER A 169 17.59 -19.56 8.59
C SER A 169 16.19 -19.05 8.23
N ILE A 170 15.40 -18.63 9.22
CA ILE A 170 14.06 -18.04 9.01
C ILE A 170 14.15 -16.51 8.88
N PHE A 171 15.20 -15.88 9.42
CA PHE A 171 15.34 -14.42 9.37
C PHE A 171 15.52 -13.95 7.92
N PRO A 172 14.58 -13.16 7.35
CA PRO A 172 14.67 -12.76 5.97
C PRO A 172 15.80 -11.75 5.82
N TRP A 173 16.97 -12.19 5.34
CA TRP A 173 18.13 -11.31 5.09
C TRP A 173 17.78 -10.14 4.17
N PHE A 174 16.77 -10.32 3.31
CA PHE A 174 16.14 -9.25 2.53
C PHE A 174 15.71 -8.05 3.37
N ILE A 175 15.22 -8.25 4.60
CA ILE A 175 14.81 -7.15 5.49
C ILE A 175 16.01 -6.30 5.89
N LEU A 176 17.14 -6.91 6.23
CA LEU A 176 18.34 -6.15 6.59
C LEU A 176 18.83 -5.33 5.40
N ALA A 177 18.84 -5.92 4.20
CA ALA A 177 19.19 -5.21 2.98
C ALA A 177 18.20 -4.07 2.67
N PHE A 178 16.89 -4.32 2.78
CA PHE A 178 15.84 -3.31 2.59
C PHE A 178 15.97 -2.16 3.60
N LEU A 179 16.13 -2.45 4.88
CA LEU A 179 16.30 -1.45 5.94
C LEU A 179 17.59 -0.66 5.74
N ALA A 180 18.70 -1.32 5.43
CA ALA A 180 19.97 -0.66 5.16
C ALA A 180 19.85 0.31 3.97
N MET A 181 19.26 -0.15 2.84
CA MET A 181 19.05 0.69 1.67
C MET A 181 18.06 1.83 1.92
N SER A 182 16.99 1.57 2.68
CA SER A 182 16.04 2.61 3.09
C SER A 182 16.74 3.68 3.92
N LEU A 183 17.55 3.30 4.91
CA LEU A 183 18.32 4.24 5.74
C LEU A 183 19.35 5.02 4.91
N LEU A 184 20.11 4.34 4.05
CA LEU A 184 21.07 4.98 3.14
C LEU A 184 20.41 6.04 2.26
N THR A 185 19.24 5.72 1.71
CA THR A 185 18.47 6.64 0.86
C THR A 185 17.88 7.80 1.69
N SER A 186 17.34 7.51 2.89
CA SER A 186 16.76 8.53 3.78
C SER A 186 17.80 9.51 4.34
N LEU A 187 19.03 9.05 4.59
CA LEU A 187 20.13 9.89 5.06
C LEU A 187 20.81 10.69 3.93
N GLY A 188 20.37 10.53 2.68
CA GLY A 188 20.95 11.23 1.53
C GLY A 188 22.37 10.77 1.19
N LEU A 189 22.78 9.58 1.63
CA LEU A 189 24.11 9.01 1.38
C LEU A 189 24.29 8.54 -0.07
N LEU A 190 23.20 8.47 -0.84
CA LEU A 190 23.19 8.06 -2.24
C LEU A 190 22.95 9.25 -3.18
N PRO A 191 23.70 9.37 -4.29
CA PRO A 191 23.46 10.42 -5.29
C PRO A 191 22.03 10.37 -5.85
N ALA A 192 21.37 11.52 -5.96
CA ALA A 192 19.98 11.60 -6.45
C ALA A 192 19.80 10.99 -7.85
N GLY A 193 20.79 11.16 -8.75
CA GLY A 193 20.77 10.55 -10.07
C GLY A 193 20.79 9.01 -10.03
N LEU A 194 21.53 8.42 -9.10
CA LEU A 194 21.59 6.97 -8.90
C LEU A 194 20.25 6.44 -8.39
N VAL A 195 19.65 7.11 -7.38
CA VAL A 195 18.34 6.73 -6.83
C VAL A 195 17.25 6.80 -7.91
N SER A 196 17.26 7.85 -8.73
CA SER A 196 16.30 8.00 -9.84
C SER A 196 16.47 6.90 -10.89
N GLY A 197 17.71 6.59 -11.30
CA GLY A 197 18.00 5.49 -12.22
C GLY A 197 17.54 4.14 -11.69
N LEU A 198 17.84 3.83 -10.42
CA LEU A 198 17.40 2.60 -9.76
C LEU A 198 15.88 2.49 -9.67
N LYS A 199 15.16 3.58 -9.39
CA LYS A 199 13.69 3.59 -9.42
C LYS A 199 13.14 3.25 -10.81
N THR A 200 13.72 3.81 -11.87
CA THR A 200 13.30 3.53 -13.25
C THR A 200 13.53 2.05 -13.61
N ILE A 201 14.71 1.51 -13.29
CA ILE A 201 15.03 0.09 -13.52
C ILE A 201 14.09 -0.80 -12.70
N SER A 202 13.85 -0.48 -11.43
CA SER A 202 12.93 -1.22 -10.56
C SER A 202 11.52 -1.25 -11.14
N LYS A 203 11.00 -0.11 -11.63
CA LYS A 203 9.69 -0.04 -12.28
C LYS A 203 9.65 -0.88 -13.55
N PHE A 204 10.68 -0.81 -14.39
CA PHE A 204 10.78 -1.62 -15.60
C PHE A 204 10.78 -3.12 -15.28
N LEU A 205 11.61 -3.57 -14.33
CA LEU A 205 11.68 -4.97 -13.91
C LEU A 205 10.36 -5.44 -13.29
N MET A 206 9.68 -4.60 -12.52
CA MET A 206 8.36 -4.91 -11.97
C MET A 206 7.32 -5.09 -13.05
N VAL A 207 7.26 -4.18 -14.05
CA VAL A 207 6.36 -4.30 -15.19
C VAL A 207 6.68 -5.55 -16.02
N ALA A 208 7.96 -5.83 -16.26
CA ALA A 208 8.40 -7.03 -16.96
C ALA A 208 8.01 -8.31 -16.20
N ALA A 209 8.18 -8.34 -14.88
CA ALA A 209 7.76 -9.45 -14.03
C ALA A 209 6.24 -9.64 -14.08
N LEU A 210 5.45 -8.57 -13.93
CA LEU A 210 3.98 -8.66 -14.03
C LEU A 210 3.51 -9.09 -15.43
N ALA A 211 4.17 -8.62 -16.49
CA ALA A 211 3.90 -9.06 -17.85
C ALA A 211 4.22 -10.56 -18.02
N ALA A 212 5.35 -11.02 -17.50
CA ALA A 212 5.72 -12.44 -17.51
C ALA A 212 4.74 -13.30 -16.71
N ILE A 213 4.32 -12.85 -15.52
CA ILE A 213 3.27 -13.51 -14.72
C ILE A 213 1.99 -13.55 -15.54
N GLY A 214 1.56 -12.45 -16.16
CA GLY A 214 0.37 -12.40 -17.01
C GLY A 214 0.42 -13.36 -18.19
N LEU A 215 1.58 -13.50 -18.84
CA LEU A 215 1.79 -14.41 -19.97
C LEU A 215 1.86 -15.89 -19.55
N ASN A 216 2.42 -16.18 -18.37
CA ASN A 216 2.55 -17.54 -17.84
C ASN A 216 1.31 -17.99 -17.04
N THR A 217 0.45 -17.05 -16.65
CA THR A 217 -0.78 -17.32 -15.92
C THR A 217 -1.85 -17.81 -16.88
N ASN A 218 -2.49 -18.93 -16.53
CA ASN A 218 -3.70 -19.35 -17.20
C ASN A 218 -4.80 -18.30 -16.99
N PHE A 219 -5.12 -17.53 -18.03
CA PHE A 219 -6.14 -16.48 -18.01
C PHE A 219 -7.48 -16.96 -17.43
N LYS A 220 -7.81 -18.24 -17.67
CA LYS A 220 -9.02 -18.89 -17.11
C LYS A 220 -8.93 -19.04 -15.58
N SER A 221 -7.75 -19.35 -15.04
CA SER A 221 -7.50 -19.41 -13.59
C SER A 221 -7.58 -18.02 -12.96
N LEU A 222 -6.99 -17.01 -13.62
CA LEU A 222 -7.03 -15.62 -13.16
C LEU A 222 -8.47 -15.07 -13.13
N CYS A 223 -9.25 -15.29 -14.20
CA CYS A 223 -10.66 -14.87 -14.23
C CYS A 223 -11.53 -15.67 -13.25
N ARG A 224 -11.26 -16.97 -13.04
CA ARG A 224 -12.08 -17.82 -12.15
C ARG A 224 -11.79 -17.56 -10.67
N SER A 225 -10.54 -17.28 -10.32
CA SER A 225 -10.10 -17.11 -8.93
C SER A 225 -9.88 -15.64 -8.53
N GLY A 226 -9.83 -14.72 -9.50
CA GLY A 226 -9.56 -13.29 -9.27
C GLY A 226 -10.74 -12.45 -8.81
N ALA A 227 -11.98 -12.94 -8.94
CA ALA A 227 -13.16 -12.18 -8.51
C ALA A 227 -13.14 -11.85 -7.01
N LYS A 228 -12.74 -12.81 -6.15
CA LYS A 228 -12.65 -12.61 -4.70
C LYS A 228 -11.55 -11.61 -4.31
N PRO A 229 -10.30 -11.72 -4.82
CA PRO A 229 -9.27 -10.70 -4.62
C PRO A 229 -9.68 -9.30 -5.11
N MET A 230 -10.30 -9.19 -6.29
CA MET A 230 -10.76 -7.90 -6.81
C MET A 230 -11.87 -7.30 -5.92
N LEU A 231 -12.84 -8.12 -5.50
CA LEU A 231 -13.89 -7.68 -4.58
C LEU A 231 -13.32 -7.23 -3.22
N HIS A 232 -12.33 -7.95 -2.69
CA HIS A 232 -11.63 -7.57 -1.47
C HIS A 232 -10.94 -6.21 -1.62
N GLY A 233 -10.19 -6.03 -2.70
CA GLY A 233 -9.55 -4.75 -3.02
C GLY A 233 -10.55 -3.61 -3.17
N PHE A 234 -11.71 -3.88 -3.80
CA PHE A 234 -12.78 -2.88 -3.96
C PHE A 234 -13.31 -2.45 -2.61
N ILE A 235 -13.75 -3.41 -1.78
CA ILE A 235 -14.33 -3.14 -0.46
C ILE A 235 -13.34 -2.35 0.40
N ILE A 236 -12.08 -2.76 0.45
CA ILE A 236 -11.08 -2.09 1.28
C ILE A 236 -10.72 -0.71 0.74
N SER A 237 -10.58 -0.55 -0.57
CA SER A 237 -10.34 0.76 -1.18
C SER A 237 -11.50 1.71 -0.88
N THR A 238 -12.75 1.28 -1.06
CA THR A 238 -13.93 2.07 -0.72
C THR A 238 -13.99 2.41 0.77
N LEU A 239 -13.71 1.45 1.66
CA LEU A 239 -13.67 1.71 3.10
C LEU A 239 -12.60 2.74 3.46
N VAL A 240 -11.40 2.65 2.88
CA VAL A 240 -10.34 3.63 3.10
C VAL A 240 -10.75 5.02 2.62
N VAL A 241 -11.37 5.12 1.45
CA VAL A 241 -11.90 6.38 0.91
C VAL A 241 -12.88 7.03 1.89
N LEU A 242 -13.84 6.24 2.40
CA LEU A 242 -14.88 6.69 3.33
C LEU A 242 -14.32 7.04 4.71
N VAL A 243 -13.41 6.22 5.25
CA VAL A 243 -12.77 6.47 6.54
C VAL A 243 -11.88 7.70 6.47
N ALA A 244 -11.10 7.87 5.39
CA ALA A 244 -10.22 9.02 5.23
C ALA A 244 -11.02 10.33 5.26
N ILE A 245 -12.04 10.45 4.40
CA ILE A 245 -12.87 11.66 4.36
C ILE A 245 -13.67 11.85 5.66
N GLY A 246 -14.22 10.76 6.23
CA GLY A 246 -14.98 10.81 7.47
C GLY A 246 -14.14 11.32 8.64
N VAL A 247 -12.90 10.84 8.78
CA VAL A 247 -11.96 11.31 9.80
C VAL A 247 -11.60 12.78 9.55
N GLU A 248 -11.39 13.19 8.30
CA GLU A 248 -11.09 14.59 7.96
C GLU A 248 -12.22 15.57 8.34
N TYR A 249 -13.48 15.17 8.17
CA TYR A 249 -14.62 15.94 8.66
C TYR A 249 -14.67 15.97 10.19
N MET A 250 -14.41 14.84 10.86
CA MET A 250 -14.44 14.75 12.32
C MET A 250 -13.35 15.59 13.01
N ILE A 251 -12.18 15.73 12.39
CA ILE A 251 -11.09 16.58 12.90
C ILE A 251 -11.20 18.04 12.45
N GLY A 252 -12.24 18.39 11.67
CA GLY A 252 -12.53 19.77 11.24
C GLY A 252 -11.65 20.31 10.11
N ILE A 253 -10.96 19.44 9.36
CA ILE A 253 -10.15 19.86 8.21
C ILE A 253 -11.01 19.95 6.96
N ALA A 254 -11.87 18.97 6.71
CA ALA A 254 -12.83 19.04 5.60
C ALA A 254 -14.08 19.84 6.02
N PRO A 255 -14.67 20.65 5.12
CA PRO A 255 -14.24 20.91 3.74
C PRO A 255 -13.27 22.10 3.60
N TYR A 256 -13.10 22.93 4.63
CA TYR A 256 -12.51 24.27 4.51
C TYR A 256 -10.97 24.32 4.53
N GLY A 257 -10.30 23.25 4.95
CA GLY A 257 -8.84 23.14 5.00
C GLY A 257 -8.18 23.98 6.09
N THR A 258 -8.85 24.22 7.22
CA THR A 258 -8.25 24.90 8.37
C THR A 258 -7.20 23.98 9.01
N LEU A 259 -5.96 24.10 8.54
CA LEU A 259 -4.76 23.41 9.02
C LEU A 259 -4.03 24.19 10.12
#